data_AF-A0A382YIA9-F1
#
_entry.id   AF-A0A382YIA9-F1
#
_cell.length_a   1.000
_cell.length_b   1.000
_cell.length_c   1.000
_cell.angle_alpha   90.00
_cell.angle_beta   90.00
_cell.angle_gamma   90.00
#
_symmetry.space_group_name_H-M   'P 1'
#
loop_
_entity.id
_entity.type
_entity.pdbx_description
1 polymer ?
#
loop_
_entity_poly.entity_id
_entity_poly.type
_entity_poly.pdbx_seq_one_letter_code
_entity_poly.pdbx_strand_id
1 'polypeptide(L)'
;MTKKKDFDEDGFVHLPRFLTNLQLVELQQAVERYILEKVPQLKQSDVFFDNPEKPETLKQLHRMEQDTFFANYSRHSHWNKTASDFLGEPVEVLGVEYFNKPPKTKHETPPHQDNYYFCLAPPQVLTIWVALDYIDEENGCVHYVRGSHRLGLRQHRLSSTLGFSQCISD
;
A
#
# COMPACT_ATOMS: atom_id res chain seq x y z
N MET A 1 -6.00 -18.47 14.22
CA MET A 1 -4.82 -19.15 13.65
C MET A 1 -3.92 -18.09 13.06
N THR A 2 -2.82 -17.79 13.72
CA THR A 2 -1.84 -16.80 13.24
C THR A 2 -1.01 -17.47 12.15
N LYS A 3 -1.11 -16.99 10.91
CA LYS A 3 -0.20 -17.37 9.81
C LYS A 3 1.20 -16.75 9.98
N LYS A 4 1.62 -16.55 11.24
CA LYS A 4 2.86 -15.87 11.58
C LYS A 4 4.07 -16.64 11.08
N LYS A 5 4.04 -17.98 11.20
CA LYS A 5 5.10 -18.83 10.66
C LYS A 5 5.29 -18.61 9.15
N ASP A 6 4.20 -18.63 8.39
CA ASP A 6 4.23 -18.39 6.94
C ASP A 6 4.76 -16.98 6.64
N PHE A 7 4.34 -15.96 7.40
CA PHE A 7 4.84 -14.59 7.24
C PHE A 7 6.34 -14.48 7.54
N ASP A 8 6.81 -15.10 8.63
CA ASP A 8 8.22 -15.08 9.02
C ASP A 8 9.09 -15.82 7.98
N GLU A 9 8.57 -16.91 7.40
CA GLU A 9 9.24 -17.71 6.37
C GLU A 9 9.19 -17.04 4.98
N ASP A 10 8.03 -16.62 4.51
CA ASP A 10 7.83 -16.16 3.13
C ASP A 10 7.98 -14.64 2.95
N GLY A 11 7.89 -13.87 4.04
CA GLY A 11 8.00 -12.40 4.03
C GLY A 11 6.69 -11.69 3.70
N PHE A 12 5.63 -12.44 3.41
CA PHE A 12 4.28 -11.95 3.16
C PHE A 12 3.27 -13.03 3.49
N VAL A 13 2.01 -12.64 3.63
CA VAL A 13 0.92 -13.61 3.84
C VAL A 13 -0.40 -13.08 3.29
N HIS A 14 -1.16 -13.95 2.64
CA HIS A 14 -2.51 -13.63 2.19
C HIS A 14 -3.55 -13.98 3.27
N LEU A 15 -4.32 -12.96 3.69
CA LEU A 15 -5.43 -13.06 4.63
C LEU A 15 -6.76 -12.90 3.90
N PRO A 16 -7.39 -13.99 3.41
CA PRO A 16 -8.67 -13.89 2.73
C PRO A 16 -9.78 -13.43 3.68
N ARG A 17 -10.71 -12.61 3.18
CA ARG A 17 -11.82 -12.04 3.98
C ARG A 17 -11.32 -11.29 5.21
N PHE A 18 -10.23 -10.53 5.04
CA PHE A 18 -9.73 -9.65 6.10
C PHE A 18 -10.80 -8.66 6.55
N LEU A 19 -11.42 -7.98 5.57
CA LEU A 19 -12.63 -7.19 5.78
C LEU A 19 -13.89 -8.00 5.44
N THR A 20 -14.96 -7.76 6.18
CA THR A 20 -16.32 -8.16 5.77
C THR A 20 -16.78 -7.32 4.58
N ASN A 21 -17.79 -7.80 3.84
CA ASN A 21 -18.36 -7.03 2.72
C ASN A 21 -18.84 -5.64 3.14
N LEU A 22 -19.42 -5.51 4.34
CA LEU A 22 -19.87 -4.21 4.86
C LEU A 22 -18.69 -3.26 5.11
N GLN A 23 -17.61 -3.76 5.72
CA GLN A 23 -16.41 -2.97 5.98
C GLN A 23 -15.68 -2.59 4.69
N LEU A 24 -15.70 -3.47 3.68
CA LEU A 24 -15.14 -3.16 2.36
C LEU A 24 -15.93 -2.04 1.67
N VAL A 25 -17.27 -2.12 1.67
CA VAL A 25 -18.13 -1.07 1.10
C VAL A 25 -17.93 0.26 1.81
N GLU A 26 -17.83 0.27 3.15
CA GLU A 26 -17.54 1.49 3.92
C GLU A 26 -16.18 2.10 3.49
N LEU A 27 -15.15 1.27 3.36
CA LEU A 27 -13.83 1.72 2.91
C LEU A 27 -13.86 2.28 1.47
N GLN A 28 -14.55 1.60 0.55
CA GLN A 28 -14.73 2.06 -0.83
C GLN A 28 -15.44 3.42 -0.87
N GLN A 29 -16.54 3.58 -0.12
CA GLN A 29 -17.26 4.86 -0.03
C GLN A 29 -16.39 5.98 0.55
N ALA A 30 -15.55 5.68 1.54
CA ALA A 30 -14.65 6.66 2.11
C ALA A 30 -13.55 7.09 1.14
N VAL A 31 -13.03 6.17 0.31
CA VAL A 31 -12.10 6.47 -0.78
C VAL A 31 -12.78 7.32 -1.83
N GLU A 32 -13.99 6.98 -2.27
CA GLU A 32 -14.75 7.77 -3.24
C GLU A 32 -15.00 9.20 -2.75
N ARG A 33 -15.47 9.35 -1.50
CA ARG A 33 -15.62 10.67 -0.85
C ARG A 33 -14.30 11.44 -0.86
N TYR A 34 -13.19 10.80 -0.48
CA TYR A 34 -11.89 11.47 -0.44
C TYR A 34 -11.45 11.93 -1.84
N ILE A 35 -11.66 11.09 -2.86
CA ILE A 35 -11.37 11.44 -4.26
C ILE A 35 -12.21 12.64 -4.71
N LEU A 36 -13.51 12.66 -4.40
CA LEU A 36 -14.40 13.74 -4.83
C LEU A 36 -14.14 15.05 -4.07
N GLU A 37 -13.93 14.98 -2.76
CA GLU A 37 -13.92 16.16 -1.89
C GLU A 37 -12.51 16.69 -1.60
N LYS A 38 -11.52 15.80 -1.44
CA LYS A 38 -10.17 16.16 -0.95
C LYS A 38 -9.16 16.31 -2.07
N VAL A 39 -9.15 15.40 -3.05
CA VAL A 39 -8.16 15.41 -4.13
C VAL A 39 -8.03 16.75 -4.88
N PRO A 40 -9.13 17.48 -5.19
CA PRO A 40 -9.01 18.79 -5.84
C PRO A 40 -8.24 19.86 -5.03
N GLN A 41 -8.05 19.62 -3.74
CA GLN A 41 -7.40 20.54 -2.80
C GLN A 41 -5.99 20.07 -2.39
N LEU A 42 -5.57 18.89 -2.84
CA LEU A 42 -4.27 18.32 -2.47
C LEU A 42 -3.11 18.99 -3.19
N LYS A 43 -1.95 18.96 -2.53
CA LYS A 43 -0.68 19.37 -3.14
C LYS A 43 -0.24 18.32 -4.16
N GLN A 44 0.45 18.76 -5.21
CA GLN A 44 1.03 17.86 -6.22
C GLN A 44 2.01 16.82 -5.65
N SER A 45 2.51 17.00 -4.42
CA SER A 45 3.34 16.01 -3.71
C SER A 45 2.55 14.82 -3.17
N ASP A 46 1.24 14.98 -2.98
CA ASP A 46 0.39 14.02 -2.26
C ASP A 46 -0.64 13.35 -3.19
N VAL A 47 -0.70 13.77 -4.46
CA VAL A 47 -1.58 13.20 -5.49
C VAL A 47 -0.85 13.06 -6.82
N PHE A 48 -0.99 11.89 -7.45
CA PHE A 48 -0.36 11.58 -8.71
C PHE A 48 -1.38 11.05 -9.72
N PHE A 49 -1.38 11.65 -10.91
CA PHE A 49 -2.17 11.25 -12.07
C PHE A 49 -1.25 10.75 -13.18
N ASP A 50 -1.74 9.88 -14.07
CA ASP A 50 -1.06 9.63 -15.36
C ASP A 50 -1.09 10.90 -16.22
N ASN A 51 -2.27 11.52 -16.29
CA ASN A 51 -2.49 12.78 -16.97
C ASN A 51 -3.25 13.73 -16.01
N PRO A 52 -2.58 14.78 -15.48
CA PRO A 52 -3.20 15.74 -14.55
C PRO A 52 -4.44 16.46 -15.08
N GLU A 53 -4.65 16.51 -16.40
CA GLU A 53 -5.85 17.10 -17.01
C GLU A 53 -7.07 16.16 -16.99
N LYS A 54 -6.86 14.88 -16.63
CA LYS A 54 -7.85 13.80 -16.67
C LYS A 54 -8.01 13.15 -15.30
N PRO A 55 -9.02 13.55 -14.50
CA PRO A 55 -9.24 13.02 -13.16
C PRO A 55 -9.37 11.49 -13.08
N GLU A 56 -9.90 10.86 -14.13
CA GLU A 56 -10.03 9.40 -14.23
C GLU A 56 -8.68 8.67 -14.26
N THR A 57 -7.58 9.40 -14.44
CA THR A 57 -6.23 8.86 -14.44
C THR A 57 -5.54 8.95 -13.08
N LEU A 58 -6.30 9.17 -12.00
CA LEU A 58 -5.76 9.16 -10.64
C LEU A 58 -5.07 7.81 -10.35
N LYS A 59 -3.78 7.87 -10.00
CA LYS A 59 -2.95 6.69 -9.76
C LYS A 59 -2.64 6.48 -8.29
N GLN A 60 -2.25 7.54 -7.59
CA GLN A 60 -1.73 7.42 -6.24
C GLN A 60 -2.17 8.60 -5.38
N LEU A 61 -2.49 8.30 -4.14
CA LEU A 61 -2.70 9.28 -3.08
C LEU A 61 -1.82 8.91 -1.92
N HIS A 62 -1.09 9.89 -1.39
CA HIS A 62 -0.25 9.72 -0.22
C HIS A 62 -0.82 10.50 0.95
N ARG A 63 -0.41 10.11 2.16
CA ARG A 63 -0.70 10.85 3.39
C ARG A 63 -2.20 11.03 3.67
N MET A 64 -3.00 10.02 3.31
CA MET A 64 -4.46 10.07 3.46
C MET A 64 -4.88 10.15 4.93
N GLU A 65 -4.01 9.76 5.87
CA GLU A 65 -4.22 9.90 7.31
C GLU A 65 -4.39 11.33 7.81
N GLN A 66 -4.17 12.35 6.96
CA GLN A 66 -4.54 13.73 7.26
C GLN A 66 -6.05 13.97 7.22
N ASP A 67 -6.83 13.11 6.57
CA ASP A 67 -8.30 13.13 6.63
C ASP A 67 -8.81 12.33 7.82
N THR A 68 -9.82 12.89 8.50
CA THR A 68 -10.37 12.36 9.75
C THR A 68 -10.81 10.90 9.63
N PHE A 69 -11.37 10.49 8.49
CA PHE A 69 -11.79 9.09 8.33
C PHE A 69 -10.57 8.18 8.37
N PHE A 70 -9.56 8.41 7.52
CA PHE A 70 -8.39 7.53 7.42
C PHE A 70 -7.50 7.61 8.66
N ALA A 71 -7.44 8.76 9.33
CA ALA A 71 -6.76 8.92 10.63
C ALA A 71 -7.34 7.98 11.70
N ASN A 72 -8.67 7.88 11.77
CA ASN A 72 -9.36 7.03 12.73
C ASN A 72 -9.37 5.57 12.27
N TYR A 73 -9.63 5.35 10.98
CA TYR A 73 -9.76 4.02 10.40
C TYR A 73 -8.47 3.22 10.50
N SER A 74 -7.32 3.84 10.21
CA SER A 74 -6.00 3.20 10.35
C SER A 74 -5.65 2.83 11.80
N ARG A 75 -6.26 3.50 12.78
CA ARG A 75 -6.07 3.22 14.22
C ARG A 75 -7.03 2.16 14.76
N HIS A 76 -7.96 1.66 13.96
CA HIS A 76 -8.86 0.59 14.39
C HIS A 76 -8.05 -0.65 14.81
N SER A 77 -8.53 -1.31 15.87
CA SER A 77 -7.87 -2.49 16.45
C SER A 77 -7.66 -3.62 15.44
N HIS A 78 -8.51 -3.71 14.43
CA HIS A 78 -8.39 -4.71 13.36
C HIS A 78 -7.04 -4.63 12.63
N TRP A 79 -6.54 -3.43 12.33
CA TRP A 79 -5.24 -3.22 11.67
C TRP A 79 -4.09 -3.41 12.66
N ASN A 80 -4.14 -2.65 13.77
CA ASN A 80 -3.04 -2.60 14.73
C ASN A 80 -2.79 -3.94 15.43
N LYS A 81 -3.87 -4.67 15.78
CA LYS A 81 -3.72 -6.01 16.37
C LYS A 81 -3.14 -6.98 15.35
N THR A 82 -3.57 -6.93 14.10
CA THR A 82 -3.02 -7.79 13.04
C THR A 82 -1.53 -7.51 12.86
N ALA A 83 -1.14 -6.25 12.70
CA ALA A 83 0.26 -5.86 12.55
C ALA A 83 1.11 -6.24 13.78
N SER A 84 0.60 -6.00 14.99
CA SER A 84 1.26 -6.38 16.23
C SER A 84 1.43 -7.90 16.39
N ASP A 85 0.40 -8.68 16.03
CA ASP A 85 0.47 -10.15 16.05
C ASP A 85 1.58 -10.68 15.11
N PHE A 86 1.85 -10.00 13.98
CA PHE A 86 2.93 -10.39 13.04
C PHE A 86 4.31 -9.89 13.46
N LEU A 87 4.43 -8.62 13.86
CA LEU A 87 5.71 -8.01 14.26
C LEU A 87 6.17 -8.46 15.66
N GLY A 88 5.25 -8.92 16.51
CA GLY A 88 5.54 -9.38 17.87
C GLY A 88 5.72 -8.25 18.89
N GLU A 89 5.31 -7.03 18.54
CA GLU A 89 5.45 -5.83 19.38
C GLU A 89 4.31 -4.83 19.13
N PRO A 90 4.12 -3.81 20.00
CA PRO A 90 3.22 -2.69 19.72
C PRO A 90 3.60 -1.95 18.43
N VAL A 91 2.62 -1.44 17.72
CA VAL A 91 2.82 -0.82 16.40
C VAL A 91 2.28 0.61 16.34
N GLU A 92 2.86 1.40 15.45
CA GLU A 92 2.36 2.71 15.04
C GLU A 92 2.12 2.75 13.53
N VAL A 93 1.18 3.57 13.09
CA VAL A 93 0.86 3.74 11.67
C VAL A 93 1.82 4.78 11.07
N LEU A 94 2.58 4.39 10.05
CA LEU A 94 3.48 5.30 9.33
C LEU A 94 2.75 6.18 8.31
N GLY A 95 1.73 5.64 7.63
CA GLY A 95 0.97 6.38 6.64
C GLY A 95 -0.15 5.55 6.02
N VAL A 96 -1.08 6.23 5.37
CA VAL A 96 -2.14 5.61 4.57
C VAL A 96 -2.01 6.09 3.13
N GLU A 97 -1.96 5.14 2.21
CA GLU A 97 -1.79 5.39 0.79
C GLU A 97 -2.85 4.62 -0.01
N TYR A 98 -3.20 5.18 -1.17
CA TYR A 98 -4.07 4.54 -2.16
C TYR A 98 -3.29 4.40 -3.46
N PHE A 99 -3.40 3.22 -4.07
CA PHE A 99 -2.79 2.90 -5.36
C PHE A 99 -3.84 2.37 -6.31
N ASN A 100 -3.85 2.90 -7.53
CA ASN A 100 -4.75 2.56 -8.62
C ASN A 100 -3.96 2.32 -9.91
N LYS A 101 -4.51 1.46 -10.76
CA LYS A 101 -4.05 1.20 -12.13
C LYS A 101 -5.20 1.50 -13.09
N PRO A 102 -5.44 2.78 -13.43
CA PRO A 102 -6.56 3.15 -14.30
C PRO A 102 -6.49 2.41 -15.65
N PRO A 103 -7.63 2.00 -16.24
CA PRO A 103 -7.65 1.36 -17.54
C PRO A 103 -6.94 2.19 -18.62
N LYS A 104 -6.25 1.51 -19.55
CA LYS A 104 -5.53 2.12 -20.68
C LYS A 104 -4.37 3.04 -20.29
N THR A 105 -3.88 2.94 -19.07
CA THR A 105 -2.66 3.60 -18.61
C THR A 105 -1.51 2.60 -18.48
N LYS A 106 -0.26 3.05 -18.61
CA LYS A 106 0.93 2.17 -18.54
C LYS A 106 1.66 2.34 -17.21
N HIS A 107 1.28 1.57 -16.20
CA HIS A 107 1.78 1.71 -14.83
C HIS A 107 2.19 0.39 -14.21
N GLU A 108 3.35 -0.09 -14.64
CA GLU A 108 4.04 -1.16 -13.95
C GLU A 108 4.70 -0.59 -12.68
N THR A 109 4.41 -1.21 -11.55
CA THR A 109 5.17 -0.99 -10.31
C THR A 109 6.44 -1.83 -10.40
N PRO A 110 7.63 -1.22 -10.50
CA PRO A 110 8.86 -2.00 -10.61
C PRO A 110 9.14 -2.74 -9.29
N PRO A 111 9.87 -3.87 -9.32
CA PRO A 111 10.32 -4.53 -8.09
C PRO A 111 11.10 -3.56 -7.19
N HIS A 112 10.78 -3.54 -5.90
CA HIS A 112 11.40 -2.68 -4.89
C HIS A 112 11.25 -3.30 -3.49
N GLN A 113 11.92 -2.71 -2.50
CA GLN A 113 11.69 -2.97 -1.08
C GLN A 113 11.22 -1.68 -0.39
N ASP A 114 10.08 -1.73 0.29
CA ASP A 114 9.50 -0.54 0.96
C ASP A 114 10.49 0.12 1.94
N ASN A 115 11.25 -0.68 2.70
CA ASN A 115 12.22 -0.13 3.66
C ASN A 115 13.41 0.59 3.00
N TYR A 116 13.60 0.48 1.68
CA TYR A 116 14.53 1.35 0.96
C TYR A 116 14.08 2.82 1.05
N TYR A 117 12.77 3.05 1.04
CA TYR A 117 12.17 4.37 1.20
C TYR A 117 12.01 4.74 2.68
N PHE A 118 11.55 3.82 3.52
CA PHE A 118 11.28 4.11 4.94
C PHE A 118 12.54 4.31 5.78
N CYS A 119 13.68 3.75 5.35
CA CYS A 119 14.98 3.89 6.00
C CYS A 119 14.99 3.49 7.50
N LEU A 120 14.18 2.51 7.91
CA LEU A 120 14.11 2.09 9.32
C LEU A 120 15.27 1.16 9.69
N ALA A 121 15.77 1.36 10.92
CA ALA A 121 16.79 0.54 11.56
C ALA A 121 16.40 0.30 13.04
N PRO A 122 16.00 -0.94 13.43
CA PRO A 122 15.86 -2.13 12.58
C PRO A 122 14.75 -1.98 11.51
N PRO A 123 14.79 -2.77 10.41
CA PRO A 123 13.78 -2.73 9.34
C PRO A 123 12.47 -3.44 9.77
N GLN A 124 11.96 -3.09 10.94
CA GLN A 124 10.82 -3.75 11.59
C GLN A 124 9.54 -3.01 11.23
N VAL A 125 9.00 -3.34 10.06
CA VAL A 125 7.83 -2.71 9.46
C VAL A 125 7.11 -3.70 8.57
N LEU A 126 5.79 -3.56 8.45
CA LEU A 126 5.00 -4.28 7.46
C LEU A 126 3.98 -3.35 6.81
N THR A 127 3.58 -3.72 5.60
CA THR A 127 2.52 -3.06 4.84
C THR A 127 1.29 -3.97 4.82
N ILE A 128 0.14 -3.48 5.27
CA ILE A 128 -1.14 -4.17 5.05
C ILE A 128 -1.75 -3.63 3.77
N TRP A 129 -1.74 -4.45 2.72
CA TRP A 129 -2.34 -4.12 1.44
C TRP A 129 -3.73 -4.74 1.30
N VAL A 130 -4.73 -3.94 0.94
CA VAL A 130 -6.13 -4.37 0.80
C VAL A 130 -6.62 -4.08 -0.61
N ALA A 131 -7.08 -5.13 -1.29
CA ALA A 131 -7.77 -4.97 -2.57
C ALA A 131 -9.12 -4.29 -2.35
N LEU A 132 -9.33 -3.15 -3.02
CA LEU A 132 -10.63 -2.47 -3.04
C LEU A 132 -11.55 -3.02 -4.13
N ASP A 133 -10.99 -3.68 -5.13
CA ASP A 133 -11.71 -4.32 -6.24
C ASP A 133 -11.22 -5.76 -6.44
N TYR A 134 -11.90 -6.50 -7.31
CA TYR A 134 -11.39 -7.80 -7.74
C TYR A 134 -10.06 -7.61 -8.47
N ILE A 135 -9.04 -8.37 -8.06
CA ILE A 135 -7.72 -8.36 -8.69
C ILE A 135 -7.26 -9.75 -9.10
N ASP A 136 -6.57 -9.82 -10.22
CA ASP A 136 -5.94 -11.00 -10.80
C ASP A 136 -4.59 -10.64 -11.45
N GLU A 137 -4.00 -11.62 -12.13
CA GLU A 137 -2.71 -11.47 -12.83
C GLU A 137 -2.79 -10.49 -14.02
N GLU A 138 -3.98 -10.22 -14.55
CA GLU A 138 -4.19 -9.39 -15.74
C GLU A 138 -4.45 -7.91 -15.39
N ASN A 139 -4.99 -7.63 -14.19
CA ASN A 139 -5.30 -6.26 -13.76
C ASN A 139 -4.35 -5.70 -12.70
N GLY A 140 -3.23 -6.39 -12.46
CA GLY A 140 -2.09 -5.84 -11.75
C GLY A 140 -2.06 -6.16 -10.26
N CYS A 141 -2.34 -7.41 -9.89
CA CYS A 141 -2.08 -7.92 -8.55
C CYS A 141 -0.62 -7.70 -8.08
N VAL A 142 -0.41 -7.81 -6.77
CA VAL A 142 0.93 -7.69 -6.17
C VAL A 142 1.67 -9.01 -6.32
N HIS A 143 2.92 -8.95 -6.77
CA HIS A 143 3.83 -10.09 -6.81
C HIS A 143 4.89 -9.96 -5.72
N TYR A 144 5.18 -11.06 -5.04
CA TYR A 144 6.22 -11.13 -4.01
C TYR A 144 7.29 -12.15 -4.39
N VAL A 145 8.55 -11.82 -4.07
CA VAL A 145 9.65 -12.79 -4.11
C VAL A 145 9.74 -13.46 -2.74
N ARG A 146 9.29 -14.72 -2.67
CA ARG A 146 9.24 -15.49 -1.43
C ARG A 146 10.59 -15.51 -0.71
N GLY A 147 10.59 -15.12 0.56
CA GLY A 147 11.75 -15.14 1.43
C GLY A 147 12.78 -14.02 1.19
N SER A 148 12.51 -13.08 0.28
CA SER A 148 13.47 -12.01 -0.08
C SER A 148 13.77 -11.07 1.09
N HIS A 149 12.86 -10.93 2.06
CA HIS A 149 13.06 -10.11 3.27
C HIS A 149 14.25 -10.59 4.12
N ARG A 150 14.62 -11.88 4.04
CA ARG A 150 15.75 -12.47 4.78
C ARG A 150 17.11 -12.14 4.18
N LEU A 151 17.15 -11.57 2.97
CA LEU A 151 18.38 -11.23 2.26
C LEU A 151 18.87 -9.80 2.56
N GLY A 152 18.18 -9.07 3.44
CA GLY A 152 18.47 -7.68 3.76
C GLY A 152 18.05 -6.72 2.64
N LEU A 153 18.53 -5.48 2.73
CA LEU A 153 18.26 -4.45 1.73
C LEU A 153 19.15 -4.67 0.50
N ARG A 154 18.53 -4.88 -0.67
CA ARG A 154 19.20 -5.04 -1.96
C ARG A 154 19.55 -3.68 -2.55
N GLN A 155 20.48 -3.69 -3.50
CA GLN A 155 20.80 -2.49 -4.26
C GLN A 155 19.59 -2.02 -5.06
N HIS A 156 19.32 -0.72 -4.98
CA HIS A 156 18.33 -0.05 -5.80
C HIS A 156 19.00 0.95 -6.73
N ARG A 157 18.35 1.23 -7.85
CA ARG A 157 18.73 2.25 -8.82
C ARG A 157 17.52 3.14 -9.13
N LEU A 158 17.81 4.31 -9.72
CA LEU A 158 16.76 5.21 -10.18
C LEU A 158 15.85 4.52 -11.20
N SER A 159 14.54 4.72 -10.99
CA SER A 159 13.48 4.27 -11.88
C SER A 159 12.87 5.45 -12.63
N SER A 160 12.44 5.22 -13.87
CA SER A 160 11.71 6.19 -14.69
C SER A 160 10.19 6.13 -14.49
N THR A 161 9.71 5.28 -13.58
CA THR A 161 8.28 5.11 -13.31
C THR A 161 7.77 6.20 -12.38
N LEU A 162 6.80 6.99 -12.85
CA LEU A 162 6.13 8.01 -12.03
C LEU A 162 5.48 7.38 -10.78
N GLY A 163 5.83 7.91 -9.61
CA GLY A 163 5.39 7.40 -8.30
C GLY A 163 6.32 6.33 -7.70
N PHE A 164 7.34 5.87 -8.43
CA PHE A 164 8.31 4.89 -7.96
C PHE A 164 9.72 5.31 -8.39
N SER A 165 10.38 6.10 -7.53
CA SER A 165 11.68 6.70 -7.86
C SER A 165 12.85 5.70 -7.86
N GLN A 166 12.67 4.52 -7.26
CA GLN A 166 13.70 3.50 -7.13
C GLN A 166 13.16 2.11 -7.51
N CYS A 167 14.03 1.27 -8.06
CA CYS A 167 13.77 -0.14 -8.32
C CYS A 167 15.00 -1.00 -8.02
N ILE A 168 14.80 -2.31 -7.84
CA ILE A 168 15.90 -3.28 -7.68
C ILE A 168 16.82 -3.25 -8.91
N SER A 169 18.13 -3.22 -8.68
CA SER A 169 19.11 -3.05 -9.75
C SER A 169 19.39 -4.32 -10.56
N ASP A 170 19.18 -5.50 -9.98
CA ASP A 170 19.64 -6.82 -10.42
C ASP A 170 18.51 -7.86 -10.56
#